data_AF-A0A851I6V0-F1
#
_entry.id   AF-A0A851I6V0-F1
#
_cell.length_a   1.000
_cell.length_b   1.000
_cell.length_c   1.000
_cell.angle_alpha   90.00
_cell.angle_beta   90.00
_cell.angle_gamma   90.00
#
_symmetry.space_group_name_H-M   'P 1'
#
loop_
_entity.id
_entity.type
_entity.pdbx_description
1 polymer ?
#
loop_
_entity_poly.entity_id
_entity_poly.type
_entity_poly.pdbx_seq_one_letter_code
_entity_poly.pdbx_strand_id
1 'polypeptide(L)'
;MDEKLTNKLEKIFENINSWLLFAEAKHGVLIGGILVLISCLKDIPHNNFVIIGLGLSLIISLISFFPIIRFMPKLQMNTRNNNLCFYSDIANFTTKEEYLSAVMLKYFLSKNLDNISKYNFDLSEEILINSKITTNKYTLFKFSLTFFIIALITIFISYFKICLKI
;
A
#
# COMPACT_ATOMS: atom_id res chain seq x y z
N MET A 1 -22.39 23.60 6.63
CA MET A 1 -20.95 23.31 6.75
C MET A 1 -20.74 21.82 6.85
N ASP A 2 -21.41 21.14 7.78
CA ASP A 2 -21.31 19.69 7.99
C ASP A 2 -21.55 18.87 6.71
N GLU A 3 -22.61 19.14 5.95
CA GLU A 3 -22.88 18.44 4.68
C GLU A 3 -21.75 18.55 3.64
N LYS A 4 -21.11 19.73 3.53
CA LYS A 4 -19.96 19.92 2.61
C LYS A 4 -18.73 19.15 3.08
N LEU A 5 -18.54 19.06 4.41
CA LEU A 5 -17.47 18.28 5.03
C LEU A 5 -17.70 16.79 4.81
N THR A 6 -18.91 16.30 5.04
CA THR A 6 -19.31 14.91 4.80
C THR A 6 -19.04 14.50 3.36
N ASN A 7 -19.55 15.26 2.39
CA ASN A 7 -19.29 15.02 0.96
C ASN A 7 -17.79 15.03 0.61
N LYS A 8 -16.96 15.80 1.33
CA LYS A 8 -15.50 15.82 1.12
C LYS A 8 -14.84 14.58 1.70
N LEU A 9 -15.24 14.16 2.89
CA LEU A 9 -14.71 12.96 3.55
C LEU A 9 -15.11 11.69 2.80
N GLU A 10 -16.36 11.57 2.35
CA GLU A 10 -16.82 10.45 1.53
C GLU A 10 -15.98 10.29 0.25
N LYS A 11 -15.72 11.38 -0.47
CA LYS A 11 -14.84 11.35 -1.67
C LYS A 11 -13.40 10.92 -1.34
N ILE A 12 -12.87 11.35 -0.20
CA ILE A 12 -11.54 10.91 0.24
C ILE A 12 -11.59 9.42 0.58
N PHE A 13 -12.60 8.99 1.32
CA PHE A 13 -12.81 7.59 1.68
C PHE A 13 -12.91 6.69 0.44
N GLU A 14 -13.69 7.07 -0.56
CA GLU A 14 -13.78 6.37 -1.86
C GLU A 14 -12.42 6.27 -2.56
N ASN A 15 -11.64 7.35 -2.58
CA ASN A 15 -10.30 7.35 -3.17
C ASN A 15 -9.34 6.42 -2.42
N ILE A 16 -9.34 6.47 -1.09
CA ILE A 16 -8.48 5.61 -0.26
C ILE A 16 -8.88 4.14 -0.42
N ASN A 17 -10.18 3.84 -0.45
CA ASN A 17 -10.67 2.49 -0.69
C ASN A 17 -10.25 1.98 -2.09
N SER A 18 -10.32 2.83 -3.11
CA SER A 18 -9.84 2.49 -4.45
C SER A 18 -8.35 2.15 -4.46
N TRP A 19 -7.54 2.86 -3.68
CA TRP A 19 -6.09 2.63 -3.62
C TRP A 19 -5.73 1.38 -2.82
N LEU A 20 -6.51 1.08 -1.78
CA LEU A 20 -6.44 -0.16 -1.03
C LEU A 20 -6.74 -1.36 -1.96
N LEU A 21 -7.87 -1.32 -2.67
CA LEU A 21 -8.25 -2.35 -3.64
C LEU A 21 -7.18 -2.55 -4.71
N PHE A 22 -6.59 -1.45 -5.22
CA PHE A 22 -5.51 -1.54 -6.19
C PHE A 22 -4.24 -2.17 -5.60
N ALA A 23 -3.90 -1.90 -4.34
CA ALA A 23 -2.77 -2.53 -3.66
C ALA A 23 -2.98 -4.05 -3.51
N GLU A 24 -4.20 -4.49 -3.20
CA GLU A 24 -4.54 -5.92 -3.11
C GLU A 24 -4.51 -6.62 -4.47
N ALA A 25 -5.06 -5.97 -5.50
CA ALA A 25 -5.00 -6.48 -6.87
C ALA A 25 -3.56 -6.69 -7.35
N LYS A 26 -2.63 -5.78 -7.02
CA LYS A 26 -1.20 -5.93 -7.35
C LYS A 26 -0.59 -7.19 -6.75
N HIS A 27 -0.88 -7.47 -5.48
CA HIS A 27 -0.42 -8.70 -4.84
C HIS A 27 -1.05 -9.94 -5.45
N GLY A 28 -2.35 -9.91 -5.78
CA GLY A 28 -3.02 -11.00 -6.49
C GLY A 28 -2.38 -11.32 -7.85
N VAL A 29 -2.10 -10.29 -8.65
CA VAL A 29 -1.41 -10.43 -9.95
C VAL A 29 0.01 -10.99 -9.76
N LEU A 30 0.75 -10.48 -8.76
CA LEU A 30 2.11 -10.94 -8.49
C LEU A 30 2.14 -12.41 -8.06
N ILE A 31 1.20 -12.85 -7.22
CA ILE A 31 1.04 -14.27 -6.86
C ILE A 31 0.80 -15.12 -8.11
N GLY A 32 -0.12 -14.71 -8.99
CA GLY A 32 -0.38 -15.41 -10.26
C GLY A 32 0.88 -15.52 -11.11
N GLY A 33 1.63 -14.43 -11.27
CA GLY A 33 2.89 -14.42 -12.02
C GLY A 33 3.95 -15.35 -11.42
N ILE A 34 4.08 -15.40 -10.09
CA ILE A 34 5.01 -16.31 -9.41
C ILE A 34 4.64 -17.77 -9.65
N LEU A 35 3.36 -18.14 -9.53
CA LEU A 35 2.91 -19.53 -9.71
C LEU A 35 3.10 -20.02 -11.15
N VAL A 36 2.84 -19.15 -12.13
CA VAL A 36 3.14 -19.43 -13.55
C VAL A 36 4.63 -19.66 -13.74
N LEU A 37 5.47 -18.76 -13.21
CA LEU A 37 6.91 -18.88 -13.37
C LEU A 37 7.47 -20.15 -12.72
N ILE A 38 7.03 -20.49 -11.49
CA ILE A 38 7.42 -21.74 -10.81
C ILE A 38 7.04 -22.96 -11.66
N SER A 39 5.89 -22.92 -12.33
CA SER A 39 5.46 -24.02 -13.22
C SER A 39 6.38 -24.17 -14.44
N CYS A 40 6.81 -23.05 -15.03
CA CYS A 40 7.73 -23.04 -16.17
C CYS A 40 9.19 -23.40 -15.80
N LEU A 41 9.59 -23.21 -14.54
CA LEU A 41 10.97 -23.52 -14.10
C LEU A 41 11.34 -25.00 -14.25
N LYS A 42 10.38 -25.92 -14.36
CA LYS A 42 10.64 -27.34 -14.63
C LYS A 42 11.42 -27.56 -15.92
N ASP A 43 11.19 -26.71 -16.91
CA ASP A 43 11.75 -26.84 -18.26
C ASP A 43 12.91 -25.86 -18.50
N ILE A 44 13.21 -24.98 -17.53
CA ILE A 44 14.21 -23.91 -17.66
C ILE A 44 15.35 -24.14 -16.67
N PRO A 45 16.60 -24.13 -17.11
CA PRO A 45 17.76 -24.22 -16.22
C PRO A 45 17.80 -23.01 -15.28
N HIS A 46 17.85 -23.29 -13.97
CA HIS A 46 17.82 -22.29 -12.92
C HIS A 46 18.70 -22.70 -11.73
N ASN A 47 19.05 -21.73 -10.89
CA ASN A 47 19.75 -21.96 -9.63
C ASN A 47 18.74 -21.90 -8.46
N ASN A 48 19.04 -22.58 -7.36
CA ASN A 48 18.26 -22.58 -6.10
C ASN A 48 17.92 -21.17 -5.60
N PHE A 49 18.77 -20.16 -5.87
CA PHE A 49 18.49 -18.76 -5.53
C PHE A 49 17.22 -18.22 -6.19
N VAL A 50 16.85 -18.70 -7.38
CA VAL A 50 15.61 -18.33 -8.07
C VAL A 50 14.40 -18.81 -7.27
N ILE A 51 14.41 -20.08 -6.85
CA ILE A 51 13.32 -20.67 -6.06
C ILE A 51 13.17 -19.94 -4.73
N ILE A 52 14.29 -19.64 -4.06
CA ILE A 52 14.28 -18.88 -2.79
C ILE A 52 13.70 -17.48 -3.00
N GLY A 53 14.14 -16.76 -4.05
CA GLY A 53 13.62 -15.43 -4.38
C GLY A 53 12.12 -15.42 -4.67
N LEU A 54 11.64 -16.39 -5.46
CA LEU A 54 10.21 -16.54 -5.76
C LEU A 54 9.40 -16.94 -4.51
N GLY A 55 9.94 -17.83 -3.68
CA GLY A 55 9.32 -18.22 -2.42
C GLY A 55 9.18 -17.05 -1.44
N LEU A 56 10.23 -16.24 -1.28
CA LEU A 56 10.19 -15.02 -0.46
C LEU A 56 9.17 -14.02 -1.01
N SER A 57 9.17 -13.80 -2.33
CA SER A 57 8.21 -12.92 -2.98
C SER A 57 6.76 -13.38 -2.73
N LEU A 58 6.50 -14.69 -2.85
CA LEU A 58 5.20 -15.29 -2.62
C LEU A 58 4.74 -15.14 -1.17
N ILE A 59 5.61 -15.47 -0.21
CA ILE A 59 5.31 -15.37 1.22
C ILE A 59 4.98 -13.92 1.59
N ILE A 60 5.78 -12.95 1.15
CA ILE A 60 5.50 -11.52 1.43
C ILE A 60 4.16 -11.10 0.82
N SER A 61 3.85 -11.55 -0.40
CA SER A 61 2.56 -11.25 -1.03
C SER A 61 1.39 -11.89 -0.30
N LEU A 62 1.51 -13.11 0.20
CA LEU A 62 0.48 -13.75 1.02
C LEU A 62 0.29 -13.05 2.37
N ILE A 63 1.38 -12.65 3.02
CA ILE A 63 1.35 -11.90 4.28
C ILE A 63 0.60 -10.56 4.10
N SER A 64 0.67 -9.95 2.92
CA SER A 64 0.00 -8.67 2.64
C SER A 64 -1.55 -8.73 2.69
N PHE A 65 -2.14 -9.93 2.61
CA PHE A 65 -3.59 -10.10 2.72
C PHE A 65 -4.09 -10.00 4.16
N PHE A 66 -3.23 -10.20 5.16
CA PHE A 66 -3.61 -9.92 6.54
C PHE A 66 -3.78 -8.40 6.72
N PRO A 67 -4.83 -7.95 7.44
CA PRO A 67 -5.02 -6.53 7.77
C PRO A 67 -4.02 -6.11 8.86
N ILE A 68 -2.72 -6.07 8.52
CA ILE A 68 -1.65 -5.75 9.45
C ILE A 68 -1.62 -4.23 9.65
N ILE A 69 -2.13 -3.78 10.79
CA ILE A 69 -2.01 -2.41 11.29
C ILE A 69 -0.75 -2.34 12.18
N ARG A 70 0.44 -2.60 11.62
CA ARG A 70 1.68 -2.43 12.40
C ARG A 70 2.08 -0.96 12.43
N PHE A 71 2.51 -0.51 13.61
CA PHE A 71 3.06 0.82 13.91
C PHE A 71 4.05 1.26 12.83
N MET A 72 3.64 2.23 12.00
CA MET A 72 4.60 2.96 11.19
C MET A 72 5.37 3.91 12.11
N PRO A 73 6.71 3.93 12.06
CA PRO A 73 7.49 4.91 12.79
C PRO A 73 7.09 6.31 12.32
N LYS A 74 6.90 7.23 13.28
CA LYS A 74 6.56 8.63 13.00
C LYS A 74 7.66 9.23 12.13
N LEU A 75 7.34 9.55 10.88
CA LEU A 75 8.15 10.47 10.10
C LEU A 75 7.85 11.88 10.60
N GLN A 76 8.89 12.59 11.02
CA GLN A 76 8.78 13.99 11.44
C GLN A 76 8.32 14.80 10.22
N MET A 77 7.07 15.28 10.22
CA MET A 77 6.49 15.94 9.06
C MET A 77 6.12 17.40 9.32
N ASN A 78 6.38 18.22 8.31
CA ASN A 78 5.96 19.60 8.22
C ASN A 78 4.48 19.64 7.79
N THR A 79 3.58 19.73 8.76
CA THR A 79 2.12 19.60 8.61
C THR A 79 1.46 20.55 7.61
N ARG A 80 2.14 21.63 7.19
CA ARG A 80 1.58 22.63 6.26
C ARG A 80 1.45 22.13 4.82
N ASN A 81 2.24 21.15 4.38
CA ASN A 81 2.28 20.75 2.97
C ASN A 81 1.67 19.38 2.65
N ASN A 82 1.18 18.64 3.66
CA ASN A 82 0.64 17.29 3.45
C ASN A 82 -0.58 17.31 2.53
N ASN A 83 -0.63 16.40 1.57
CA ASN A 83 -1.81 16.16 0.74
C ASN A 83 -2.82 15.32 1.54
N LEU A 84 -3.85 15.99 2.09
CA LEU A 84 -4.87 15.36 2.93
C LEU A 84 -5.85 14.44 2.17
N CYS A 85 -5.63 14.24 0.87
CA CYS A 85 -6.33 13.27 0.03
C CYS A 85 -5.44 12.06 -0.34
N PHE A 86 -4.15 12.08 0.00
CA PHE A 86 -3.18 11.05 -0.37
C PHE A 86 -2.95 10.08 0.81
N TYR A 87 -3.24 8.80 0.62
CA TYR A 87 -3.09 7.75 1.65
C TYR A 87 -1.77 7.81 2.42
N SER A 88 -0.63 8.00 1.74
CA SER A 88 0.67 7.94 2.40
C SER A 88 0.91 9.15 3.30
N ASP A 89 0.31 10.30 2.98
CA ASP A 89 0.39 11.50 3.83
C ASP A 89 -0.61 11.39 4.98
N ILE A 90 -1.80 10.86 4.72
CA ILE A 90 -2.84 10.61 5.72
C ILE A 90 -2.38 9.56 6.77
N ALA A 91 -1.63 8.54 6.35
CA ALA A 91 -1.15 7.49 7.24
C ALA A 91 -0.25 8.01 8.38
N ASN A 92 0.31 9.21 8.23
CA ASN A 92 1.18 9.83 9.24
C ASN A 92 0.40 10.46 10.41
N PHE A 93 -0.91 10.64 10.29
CA PHE A 93 -1.74 11.15 11.38
C PHE A 93 -1.87 10.10 12.49
N THR A 94 -1.87 10.58 13.74
CA THR A 94 -1.96 9.70 14.90
C THR A 94 -3.42 9.36 15.20
N THR A 95 -4.27 10.39 15.25
CA THR A 95 -5.69 10.25 15.63
C THR A 95 -6.61 10.80 14.56
N LYS A 96 -7.88 10.37 14.60
CA LYS A 96 -8.93 10.84 13.71
C LYS A 96 -9.23 12.33 13.91
N GLU A 97 -9.14 12.82 15.15
CA GLU A 97 -9.31 14.23 15.50
C GLU A 97 -8.21 15.09 14.86
N GLU A 98 -6.96 14.63 14.88
CA GLU A 98 -5.82 15.31 14.26
C GLU A 98 -6.03 15.44 12.74
N TYR A 99 -6.42 14.34 12.09
CA TYR A 99 -6.71 14.32 10.66
C TYR A 99 -7.90 15.21 10.30
N LEU A 100 -9.02 15.08 11.00
CA LEU A 100 -10.23 15.86 10.76
C LEU A 100 -9.98 17.36 10.94
N SER A 101 -9.26 17.74 12.00
CA SER A 101 -8.86 19.13 12.24
C SER A 101 -8.02 19.69 11.10
N ALA A 102 -7.10 18.88 10.55
CA ALA A 102 -6.28 19.29 9.40
C ALA A 102 -7.12 19.48 8.14
N VAL A 103 -8.09 18.59 7.88
CA VAL A 103 -9.02 18.69 6.74
C VAL A 103 -9.85 19.97 6.84
N MET A 104 -10.40 20.26 8.01
CA MET A 104 -11.19 21.47 8.25
C MET A 104 -10.37 22.74 8.08
N LEU A 105 -9.18 22.77 8.66
CA LEU A 105 -8.30 23.92 8.56
C LEU A 105 -7.90 24.18 7.10
N LYS A 106 -7.57 23.12 6.35
CA LYS A 106 -7.07 23.24 4.98
C LYS A 106 -8.14 23.56 3.95
N TYR A 107 -9.35 23.00 4.07
CA TYR A 107 -10.39 23.11 3.04
C TYR A 107 -11.58 23.99 3.43
N PHE A 108 -11.78 24.25 4.71
CA PHE A 108 -12.94 25.00 5.21
C PHE A 108 -12.55 26.22 6.04
N LEU A 109 -11.24 26.45 6.26
CA LEU A 109 -10.70 27.55 7.07
C LEU A 109 -11.30 27.62 8.48
N SER A 110 -11.74 26.47 9.02
CA SER A 110 -12.32 26.34 10.34
C SER A 110 -11.44 25.44 11.21
N LYS A 111 -11.32 25.79 12.48
CA LYS A 111 -10.70 24.94 13.52
C LYS A 111 -11.72 24.39 14.51
N ASN A 112 -12.99 24.80 14.39
CA ASN A 112 -13.98 24.44 15.36
C ASN A 112 -14.57 23.06 15.02
N LEU A 113 -14.33 22.09 15.90
CA LEU A 113 -14.93 20.75 15.83
C LEU A 113 -16.32 20.68 16.46
N ASP A 114 -16.75 21.75 17.15
CA ASP A 114 -18.08 21.86 17.73
C ASP A 114 -19.14 21.78 16.62
N ASN A 115 -20.18 20.99 16.85
CA ASN A 115 -21.29 20.71 15.91
C ASN A 115 -20.91 19.86 14.69
N ILE A 116 -19.78 19.15 14.70
CA ILE A 116 -19.51 18.11 13.69
C ILE A 116 -20.27 16.84 14.05
N SER A 117 -20.92 16.25 13.05
CA SER A 117 -21.61 14.98 13.23
C SER A 117 -20.65 13.84 13.58
N LYS A 118 -21.12 12.90 14.41
CA LYS A 118 -20.39 11.67 14.76
C LYS A 118 -19.97 10.88 13.50
N TYR A 119 -20.80 10.92 12.45
CA TYR A 119 -20.52 10.30 11.17
C TYR A 119 -19.21 10.79 10.53
N ASN A 120 -18.92 12.10 10.62
CA ASN A 120 -17.67 12.65 10.10
C ASN A 120 -16.44 12.19 10.91
N PHE A 121 -16.60 11.92 12.21
CA PHE A 121 -15.54 11.30 13.02
C PHE A 121 -15.31 9.85 12.62
N ASP A 122 -16.37 9.07 12.42
CA ASP A 122 -16.29 7.66 12.01
C ASP A 122 -15.66 7.55 10.61
N LEU A 123 -16.06 8.40 9.65
CA LEU A 123 -15.40 8.49 8.34
C LEU A 123 -13.92 8.83 8.45
N SER A 124 -13.55 9.78 9.32
CA SER A 124 -12.15 10.17 9.52
C SER A 124 -11.30 9.03 10.10
N GLU A 125 -11.89 8.21 10.97
CA GLU A 125 -11.25 7.00 11.50
C GLU A 125 -11.00 5.96 10.41
N GLU A 126 -12.03 5.65 9.61
CA GLU A 126 -11.94 4.71 8.49
C GLU A 126 -10.93 5.16 7.43
N ILE A 127 -10.94 6.45 7.07
CA ILE A 127 -9.93 7.03 6.16
C ILE A 127 -8.52 6.84 6.71
N LEU A 128 -8.31 7.09 8.01
CA LEU A 128 -7.01 6.97 8.64
C LEU A 128 -6.53 5.51 8.69
N ILE A 129 -7.41 4.59 9.08
CA ILE A 129 -7.11 3.15 9.15
C ILE A 129 -6.79 2.62 7.75
N ASN A 130 -7.64 2.88 6.76
CA ASN A 130 -7.44 2.40 5.40
C ASN A 130 -6.19 3.00 4.77
N SER A 131 -5.88 4.26 5.08
CA SER A 131 -4.62 4.89 4.63
C SER A 131 -3.39 4.16 5.16
N LYS A 132 -3.39 3.80 6.45
CA LYS A 132 -2.29 3.02 7.08
C LYS A 132 -2.16 1.63 6.47
N ILE A 133 -3.26 0.92 6.29
CA ILE A 133 -3.29 -0.41 5.66
C ILE A 133 -2.75 -0.31 4.23
N THR A 134 -3.21 0.68 3.46
CA THR A 134 -2.79 0.92 2.08
C THR A 134 -1.28 1.14 2.02
N THR A 135 -0.73 2.01 2.88
CA THR A 135 0.72 2.28 2.93
C THR A 135 1.54 1.03 3.25
N ASN A 136 1.08 0.21 4.19
CA ASN A 136 1.74 -1.04 4.52
C ASN A 136 1.72 -2.02 3.34
N LYS A 137 0.58 -2.19 2.67
CA LYS A 137 0.46 -3.06 1.49
C LYS A 137 1.37 -2.61 0.35
N TYR A 138 1.43 -1.30 0.04
CA TYR A 138 2.38 -0.80 -0.97
C TYR A 138 3.85 -1.04 -0.60
N THR A 139 4.18 -0.96 0.68
CA THR A 139 5.53 -1.24 1.19
C THR A 139 5.87 -2.72 1.02
N LEU A 140 4.99 -3.62 1.43
CA LEU A 140 5.14 -5.06 1.23
C LEU A 140 5.21 -5.43 -0.26
N PHE A 141 4.38 -4.80 -1.09
CA PHE A 141 4.41 -4.98 -2.54
C PHE A 141 5.79 -4.62 -3.12
N LYS A 142 6.38 -3.49 -2.70
CA LYS A 142 7.72 -3.09 -3.14
C LYS A 142 8.76 -4.15 -2.81
N PHE A 143 8.75 -4.70 -1.58
CA PHE A 143 9.66 -5.77 -1.20
C PHE A 143 9.41 -7.06 -2.00
N SER A 144 8.17 -7.51 -2.08
CA SER A 144 7.79 -8.72 -2.83
C SER A 144 8.18 -8.62 -4.30
N LEU A 145 7.88 -7.49 -4.95
CA LEU A 145 8.22 -7.24 -6.35
C LEU A 145 9.74 -7.20 -6.55
N THR A 146 10.50 -6.65 -5.60
CA THR A 146 11.97 -6.62 -5.68
C THR A 146 12.56 -8.03 -5.75
N PHE A 147 12.12 -8.94 -4.87
CA PHE A 147 12.55 -10.35 -4.92
C PHE A 147 12.15 -11.03 -6.23
N PHE A 148 10.94 -10.75 -6.73
CA PHE A 148 10.48 -11.28 -8.02
C PHE A 148 11.35 -10.81 -9.19
N ILE A 149 11.67 -9.51 -9.26
CA ILE A 149 12.53 -8.94 -10.31
C ILE A 149 13.94 -9.53 -10.25
N ILE A 150 14.52 -9.67 -9.06
CA ILE A 150 15.84 -10.29 -8.89
C ILE A 150 15.83 -11.75 -9.39
N ALA A 151 14.78 -12.51 -9.08
CA ALA A 151 14.64 -13.88 -9.56
C ALA A 151 14.54 -13.93 -11.11
N LEU A 152 13.74 -13.04 -11.72
CA LEU A 152 13.65 -12.93 -13.17
C LEU A 152 15.00 -12.62 -13.82
N ILE A 153 15.72 -11.61 -13.32
CA ILE A 153 17.05 -11.25 -13.82
C ILE A 153 18.00 -12.45 -13.74
N THR A 154 17.95 -13.20 -12.63
CA THR A 154 18.79 -14.39 -12.44
C THR A 154 18.48 -15.47 -13.48
N ILE A 155 17.19 -15.72 -13.78
CA ILE A 155 16.78 -16.67 -14.84
C ILE A 155 17.33 -16.21 -16.20
N PHE A 156 17.19 -14.91 -16.53
CA PHE A 156 17.71 -14.38 -17.80
C PHE A 156 19.22 -14.56 -17.92
N ILE A 157 19.99 -14.29 -16.86
CA ILE A 157 21.44 -14.50 -16.84
C ILE A 157 21.79 -15.99 -17.03
N SER A 158 21.09 -16.89 -16.34
CA SER A 158 21.29 -18.34 -16.49
C SER A 158 21.03 -18.80 -17.93
N TYR A 159 19.96 -18.32 -18.56
CA TYR A 159 19.64 -18.64 -19.95
C TYR A 159 20.68 -18.07 -20.92
N PHE A 160 21.09 -16.81 -20.71
CA PHE A 160 22.07 -16.14 -21.55
C PHE A 160 23.44 -16.84 -21.55
N LYS A 161 23.88 -17.31 -20.37
CA LYS A 161 25.10 -18.13 -20.23
C LYS A 161 25.06 -19.38 -21.09
N ILE A 162 23.93 -20.09 -21.05
CA ILE A 162 23.71 -21.31 -21.84
C ILE A 162 23.74 -21.02 -23.33
N CYS A 163 23.08 -19.94 -23.79
CA CYS A 163 23.13 -19.54 -25.19
C CYS A 163 24.55 -19.20 -25.67
N LEU A 164 25.34 -18.56 -24.82
CA LEU A 164 26.74 -18.22 -25.14
C LEU A 164 27.73 -19.37 -24.94
N LYS A 165 27.28 -20.52 -24.41
CA LYS A 165 28.14 -21.65 -23.97
C LYS A 165 29.27 -21.21 -23.01
N ILE A 166 28.99 -20.22 -22.16
CA ILE A 166 29.85 -19.77 -21.05
C ILE A 166 29.34 -20.40 -19.76
#